data_AF-A0A2D4MYX9-F1
#
_entry.id   AF-A0A2D4MYX9-F1
#
_cell.length_a   1.000
_cell.length_b   1.000
_cell.length_c   1.000
_cell.angle_alpha   90.00
_cell.angle_beta   90.00
_cell.angle_gamma   90.00
#
_symmetry.space_group_name_H-M   'P 1'
#
loop_
_entity.id
_entity.type
_entity.pdbx_description
1 polymer ?
#
loop_
_entity_poly.entity_id
_entity_poly.type
_entity_poly.pdbx_seq_one_letter_code
_entity_poly.pdbx_strand_id
1 'polypeptide(L)'
;QLEQLIQHIKFNMEERKLITLNINGLNTATKRRKIFHRLGKLQYDIVCLQEVHIKKQHEYLLKQPKLGKLFTTLAQTKKRGVVLYIRDTIIADQIYSDDD
;
A
#
# COMPACT_ATOMS: atom_id res chain seq x y z
N GLN A 1 -18.00 -35.82 16.43
CA GLN A 1 -18.09 -35.96 14.95
C GLN A 1 -18.76 -34.74 14.30
N LEU A 2 -19.93 -34.28 14.77
CA LEU A 2 -20.57 -33.05 14.26
C LEU A 2 -19.73 -31.77 14.51
N GLU A 3 -19.09 -31.65 15.67
CA GLU A 3 -18.21 -30.51 15.97
C GLU A 3 -16.97 -30.44 15.07
N GLN A 4 -16.38 -31.58 14.72
CA GLN A 4 -15.26 -31.66 13.77
C GLN A 4 -15.68 -31.23 12.35
N LEU A 5 -16.94 -31.50 11.96
CA LEU A 5 -17.50 -31.09 10.67
C LEU A 5 -17.80 -29.59 10.65
N ILE A 6 -18.31 -29.03 11.75
CA ILE A 6 -18.50 -27.57 11.93
C ILE A 6 -17.15 -26.84 11.88
N GLN A 7 -16.08 -27.46 12.39
CA GLN A 7 -14.72 -26.91 12.33
C GLN A 7 -14.17 -26.84 10.90
N HIS A 8 -14.58 -27.77 10.03
CA HIS A 8 -14.24 -27.79 8.60
C HIS A 8 -15.02 -26.74 7.77
N ILE A 9 -16.20 -26.31 8.24
CA ILE A 9 -17.07 -25.33 7.56
C ILE A 9 -16.83 -23.90 8.09
N LYS A 10 -15.99 -23.71 9.12
CA LYS A 10 -15.49 -22.38 9.47
C LYS A 10 -14.68 -21.85 8.27
N PHE A 11 -15.32 -21.03 7.44
CA PHE A 11 -14.61 -20.11 6.57
C PHE A 11 -13.60 -19.37 7.43
N ASN A 12 -12.32 -19.70 7.29
CA ASN A 12 -11.23 -18.95 7.86
C ASN A 12 -11.21 -17.61 7.13
N MET A 13 -12.03 -16.66 7.58
CA MET A 13 -11.90 -15.28 7.16
C MET A 13 -10.59 -14.77 7.75
N GLU A 14 -9.54 -14.72 6.92
CA GLU A 14 -8.29 -14.12 7.31
C GLU A 14 -8.51 -12.61 7.53
N GLU A 15 -8.28 -12.16 8.76
CA GLU A 15 -8.26 -10.73 9.07
C GLU A 15 -7.14 -10.05 8.28
N ARG A 16 -7.47 -8.98 7.56
CA ARG A 16 -6.50 -8.17 6.81
C ARG A 16 -6.31 -6.83 7.47
N LYS A 17 -5.05 -6.46 7.70
CA LYS A 17 -4.68 -5.19 8.32
C LYS A 17 -4.47 -4.13 7.25
N LEU A 18 -5.29 -3.08 7.32
CA LEU A 18 -5.19 -1.90 6.47
C LEU A 18 -4.73 -0.70 7.27
N ILE A 19 -3.90 0.14 6.65
CA ILE A 19 -3.58 1.46 7.17
C ILE A 19 -3.73 2.52 6.07
N THR A 20 -4.31 3.67 6.42
CA THR A 20 -4.32 4.86 5.58
C THR A 20 -3.62 6.00 6.32
N LEU A 21 -2.71 6.70 5.63
CA LEU A 21 -1.95 7.81 6.18
C LEU A 21 -1.87 8.94 5.17
N ASN A 22 -2.24 10.15 5.59
CA ASN A 22 -1.78 11.36 4.93
C ASN A 22 -0.33 11.61 5.34
N ILE A 23 0.59 11.53 4.38
CA ILE A 23 2.03 11.64 4.64
C ILE A 23 2.52 13.08 4.56
N ASN A 24 1.76 14.00 3.96
CA ASN A 24 2.18 15.38 3.70
C ASN A 24 3.59 15.44 3.09
N GLY A 25 3.79 14.72 2.01
CA GLY A 25 4.97 14.72 1.17
C GLY A 25 6.07 13.73 1.56
N LEU A 26 6.63 13.09 0.54
CA LEU A 26 7.77 12.17 0.58
C LEU A 26 8.98 12.71 -0.21
N ASN A 27 9.08 14.04 -0.38
CA ASN A 27 10.12 14.67 -1.19
C ASN A 27 11.55 14.40 -0.70
N THR A 28 11.77 14.38 0.62
CA THR A 28 13.11 14.19 1.19
C THR A 28 13.44 12.71 1.37
N ALA A 29 14.68 12.33 1.03
CA ALA A 29 15.14 10.96 1.17
C ALA A 29 15.08 10.48 2.63
N THR A 30 15.39 11.37 3.59
CA THR A 30 15.33 11.08 5.03
C THR A 30 13.91 10.72 5.49
N LYS A 31 12.89 11.49 5.07
CA LYS A 31 11.50 11.19 5.42
C LYS A 31 11.03 9.89 4.79
N ARG A 32 11.31 9.66 3.49
CA ARG A 32 10.99 8.38 2.82
C ARG A 32 11.59 7.19 3.56
N ARG A 33 12.90 7.24 3.87
CA ARG A 33 13.58 6.14 4.55
C ARG A 33 12.93 5.84 5.91
N LYS A 34 12.64 6.86 6.72
CA LYS A 34 11.99 6.67 8.02
C LYS A 34 10.59 6.08 7.90
N ILE A 35 9.78 6.60 6.98
CA ILE A 35 8.41 6.12 6.75
C ILE A 35 8.41 4.67 6.26
N PHE A 36 9.18 4.35 5.21
CA PHE A 36 9.25 2.99 4.69
C PHE A 36 9.81 1.99 5.69
N HIS A 37 10.80 2.39 6.50
CA HIS A 37 11.30 1.55 7.58
C HIS A 37 10.23 1.24 8.63
N ARG A 38 9.45 2.26 9.04
CA ARG A 38 8.36 2.07 10.02
C ARG A 38 7.24 1.20 9.45
N LEU A 39 6.80 1.48 8.22
CA LEU A 39 5.77 0.68 7.54
C LEU A 39 6.21 -0.79 7.39
N GLY A 40 7.48 -1.02 7.02
CA GLY A 40 8.04 -2.35 6.90
C GLY A 40 8.09 -3.12 8.23
N LYS A 41 8.15 -2.45 9.38
CA LYS A 41 8.05 -3.11 10.70
C LYS A 41 6.62 -3.45 11.09
N LEU A 42 5.65 -2.66 10.65
CA LEU A 42 4.24 -2.82 11.05
C LEU A 42 3.53 -3.93 10.29
N GLN A 43 4.05 -4.36 9.13
CA GLN A 43 3.57 -5.52 8.39
C GLN A 43 2.05 -5.48 8.14
N TYR A 44 1.54 -4.35 7.64
CA TYR A 44 0.18 -4.25 7.11
C TYR A 44 0.03 -5.02 5.80
N ASP A 45 -1.17 -5.48 5.49
CA ASP A 45 -1.49 -6.16 4.23
C ASP A 45 -1.79 -5.15 3.12
N ILE A 46 -2.39 -4.00 3.49
CA ILE A 46 -2.69 -2.89 2.59
C ILE A 46 -2.22 -1.58 3.25
N VAL A 47 -1.43 -0.80 2.52
CA VAL A 47 -0.94 0.51 2.97
C VAL A 47 -1.35 1.57 1.96
N CYS A 48 -2.13 2.56 2.39
CA CYS A 48 -2.56 3.70 1.59
C CYS A 48 -1.84 4.98 2.06
N LEU A 49 -1.09 5.62 1.17
CA LEU A 49 -0.39 6.88 1.46
C LEU A 49 -0.97 7.99 0.59
N GLN A 50 -1.41 9.07 1.22
CA GLN A 50 -1.98 10.26 0.57
C GLN A 50 -1.00 11.44 0.65
N GLU A 51 -1.19 12.41 -0.24
CA GLU A 51 -0.35 13.60 -0.36
C GLU A 51 1.14 13.27 -0.48
N VAL A 52 1.51 12.24 -1.27
CA VAL A 52 2.92 11.82 -1.34
C VAL A 52 3.84 12.87 -1.96
N HIS A 53 3.29 13.84 -2.70
CA HIS A 53 4.02 14.95 -3.33
C HIS A 53 5.21 14.49 -4.19
N ILE A 54 5.13 13.30 -4.78
CA ILE A 54 6.11 12.76 -5.75
C ILE A 54 5.53 12.94 -7.14
N LYS A 55 6.30 13.53 -8.06
CA LYS A 55 5.91 13.65 -9.48
C LYS A 55 5.92 12.28 -10.15
N LYS A 56 5.08 12.08 -11.16
CA LYS A 56 5.04 10.85 -11.98
C LYS A 56 6.43 10.42 -12.50
N GLN A 57 7.24 11.36 -12.99
CA GLN A 57 8.64 11.10 -13.42
C GLN A 57 9.57 10.52 -12.34
N HIS A 58 9.22 10.66 -11.05
CA HIS A 58 10.00 10.19 -9.91
C HIS A 58 9.33 9.03 -9.17
N GLU A 59 8.37 8.34 -9.79
CA GLU A 59 7.66 7.20 -9.21
C GLU A 59 8.62 6.11 -8.70
N TYR A 60 9.77 5.92 -9.36
CA TYR A 60 10.79 4.95 -8.94
C TYR A 60 11.24 5.12 -7.47
N LEU A 61 11.11 6.31 -6.89
CA LEU A 61 11.40 6.59 -5.48
C LEU A 61 10.41 5.93 -4.49
N LEU A 62 9.26 5.48 -4.98
CA LEU A 62 8.21 4.82 -4.23
C LEU A 62 8.33 3.28 -4.27
N LYS A 63 9.23 2.72 -5.09
CA LYS A 63 9.42 1.26 -5.13
C LYS A 63 9.90 0.74 -3.78
N GLN A 64 9.06 -0.07 -3.13
CA GLN A 64 9.37 -0.71 -1.86
C GLN A 64 8.80 -2.14 -1.86
N PRO A 65 9.55 -3.13 -2.37
CA PRO A 65 9.07 -4.51 -2.49
C PRO A 65 8.62 -5.13 -1.16
N LYS A 66 9.22 -4.70 -0.02
CA LYS A 66 8.83 -5.18 1.31
C LYS A 66 7.40 -4.83 1.73
N LEU A 67 6.77 -3.85 1.07
CA LEU A 67 5.39 -3.46 1.35
C LEU A 67 4.39 -4.12 0.39
N GLY A 68 4.87 -4.80 -0.66
CA GLY A 68 4.07 -5.48 -1.68
C GLY A 68 4.01 -4.75 -3.03
N LYS A 69 3.06 -5.16 -3.87
CA LYS A 69 2.78 -4.58 -5.19
C LYS A 69 2.40 -3.11 -5.06
N LEU A 70 3.09 -2.27 -5.83
CA LEU A 70 2.92 -0.82 -5.85
C LEU A 70 1.85 -0.42 -6.87
N PHE A 71 0.90 0.41 -6.44
CA PHE A 71 -0.06 1.10 -7.29
C PHE A 71 0.01 2.59 -7.01
N THR A 72 0.00 3.41 -8.06
CA THR A 72 0.11 4.86 -7.89
C THR A 72 -0.86 5.62 -8.78
N THR A 73 -1.32 6.76 -8.27
CA THR A 73 -1.95 7.82 -9.04
C THR A 73 -1.19 9.09 -8.70
N LEU A 74 -0.33 9.56 -9.61
CA LEU A 74 0.60 10.66 -9.38
C LEU A 74 0.40 11.78 -10.40
N ALA A 75 0.28 13.00 -9.89
CA ALA A 75 0.21 14.19 -10.74
C ALA A 75 1.58 14.61 -11.30
N GLN A 76 1.53 15.31 -12.43
CA GLN A 76 2.69 16.01 -13.00
C GLN A 76 3.19 17.13 -12.07
N THR A 77 2.29 17.68 -11.24
CA THR A 77 2.58 18.75 -10.29
C THR A 77 2.72 18.23 -8.85
N LYS A 78 3.50 18.93 -8.01
CA LYS A 78 3.93 18.46 -6.67
C LYS A 78 2.87 18.50 -5.55
N LYS A 79 1.57 18.43 -5.85
CA LYS A 79 0.53 18.66 -4.83
C LYS A 79 -0.43 17.51 -4.61
N ARG A 80 -0.48 16.52 -5.50
CA ARG A 80 -1.49 15.47 -5.46
C ARG A 80 -0.84 14.13 -5.79
N GLY A 81 -1.18 13.11 -5.02
CA GLY A 81 -0.67 11.77 -5.27
C GLY A 81 -1.10 10.81 -4.18
N VAL A 82 -1.58 9.64 -4.61
CA VAL A 82 -1.94 8.52 -3.74
C VAL A 82 -1.10 7.31 -4.15
N VAL A 83 -0.66 6.56 -3.15
CA VAL A 83 0.12 5.34 -3.32
C VAL A 83 -0.54 4.23 -2.51
N LEU A 84 -0.73 3.07 -3.13
CA LEU A 84 -1.09 1.85 -2.43
C LEU A 84 0.07 0.85 -2.53
N TYR A 85 0.34 0.19 -1.40
CA TYR A 85 1.09 -1.06 -1.38
C TYR A 85 0.15 -2.17 -0.93
N ILE A 86 0.09 -3.24 -1.71
CA ILE A 86 -0.75 -4.40 -1.42
C ILE A 86 0.15 -5.64 -1.37
N ARG A 87 0.15 -6.36 -0.24
CA ARG A 87 0.96 -7.57 -0.07
C ARG A 87 0.63 -8.60 -1.14
N ASP A 88 1.64 -9.32 -1.62
CA ASP A 88 1.53 -10.31 -2.70
C ASP A 88 0.59 -11.50 -2.36
N THR A 89 0.21 -11.68 -1.09
CA THR A 89 -0.82 -12.63 -0.65
C THR A 89 -2.25 -12.13 -0.93
N ILE A 90 -2.40 -10.94 -1.50
CA ILE A 90 -3.65 -10.39 -2.02
C ILE A 90 -3.49 -10.27 -3.54
N ILE A 91 -4.32 -10.99 -4.28
CA ILE A 91 -4.43 -10.79 -5.72
C ILE A 91 -5.10 -9.43 -5.95
N ALA A 92 -4.35 -8.50 -6.54
CA ALA A 92 -4.83 -7.17 -6.84
C ALA A 92 -4.31 -6.73 -8.20
N ASP A 93 -5.21 -6.17 -9.02
CA ASP A 93 -4.91 -5.66 -10.34
C ASP A 93 -5.50 -4.26 -10.53
N GLN A 94 -4.80 -3.44 -11.31
CA GLN A 94 -5.27 -2.11 -11.67
C GLN A 94 -6.18 -2.23 -12.88
N ILE A 95 -7.47 -2.04 -12.67
CA ILE A 95 -8.47 -2.12 -13.75
C ILE A 95 -8.67 -0.77 -14.47
N TYR A 96 -8.32 0.33 -13.81
CA TYR A 96 -8.48 1.69 -14.33
C TYR A 96 -7.50 2.65 -13.62
N SER A 97 -7.06 3.69 -14.34
CA SER A 97 -6.36 4.83 -13.77
C SER A 97 -6.73 6.09 -14.54
N ASP A 98 -6.98 7.20 -13.84
CA ASP A 98 -7.10 8.48 -14.51
C ASP A 98 -5.77 8.87 -15.16
N ASP A 99 -5.83 9.26 -16.43
CA ASP A 99 -4.73 9.92 -17.10
C ASP A 99 -4.74 11.39 -16.69
N ASP A 100 -3.77 11.79 -15.85
CA ASP A 100 -3.44 13.19 -15.59
C ASP A 100 -2.88 13.90 -16.85
#